data_AF-A0A1J3IN74-F1
#
_entry.id   AF-A0A1J3IN74-F1
#
_cell.length_a   1.000
_cell.length_b   1.000
_cell.length_c   1.000
_cell.angle_alpha   90.00
_cell.angle_beta   90.00
_cell.angle_gamma   90.00
#
_symmetry.space_group_name_H-M   'P 1'
#
loop_
_entity.id
_entity.type
_entity.pdbx_description
1 polymer ?
#
loop_
_entity_poly.entity_id
_entity_poly.type
_entity_poly.pdbx_seq_one_letter_code
_entity_poly.pdbx_strand_id
1 'polypeptide(L)'
;LSQKKNPRDYRVGAWRIIKTSKSENLYLNPAMNGVIPKYLIHRLFPNSKFSVWIDAKIQLMIDPLLLIHSMLVVPGADIAISKHPFFVNTMEEAMATARWKKWGDVDGLRMQMETYCEHGLKPWSSHKLPYPTDVPDSALILRRHGVRSNLFSCFMFNELEAFNPRDQLAFAFVRDHINPMVKMNMFEVEVFEQVVVEYRHNLKKIETSSYEEQEEEQKQESLRTIQKEKRWLDHESWPLNSSSCRSYLMEMWG
;
A
#
# COMPACT_ATOMS: atom_id res chain seq x y z
N LEU A 1 -2.01 -43.09 -27.90
CA LEU A 1 -1.45 -42.77 -26.56
C LEU A 1 -0.81 -41.39 -26.61
N SER A 2 -1.63 -40.35 -26.49
CA SER A 2 -1.19 -38.95 -26.56
C SER A 2 -0.56 -38.56 -25.23
N GLN A 3 0.72 -38.17 -25.27
CA GLN A 3 1.49 -37.72 -24.11
C GLN A 3 0.79 -36.52 -23.47
N LYS A 4 0.22 -36.71 -22.28
CA LYS A 4 -0.14 -35.62 -21.37
C LYS A 4 1.12 -34.77 -21.15
N LYS A 5 1.13 -33.54 -21.66
CA LYS A 5 2.13 -32.53 -21.28
C LYS A 5 2.03 -32.35 -19.76
N ASN A 6 2.99 -32.86 -19.00
CA ASN A 6 3.13 -32.48 -17.59
C ASN A 6 3.24 -30.95 -17.52
N PRO A 7 2.51 -30.26 -16.63
CA PRO A 7 2.69 -28.83 -16.38
C PRO A 7 4.03 -28.63 -15.66
N ARG A 8 5.14 -28.70 -16.41
CA ARG A 8 6.51 -28.60 -15.91
C ARG A 8 6.87 -27.13 -15.73
N ASP A 9 6.82 -26.73 -14.45
CA ASP A 9 7.65 -25.73 -13.77
C ASP A 9 7.82 -24.38 -14.48
N TYR A 10 6.99 -23.40 -14.11
CA TYR A 10 7.28 -21.99 -14.40
C TYR A 10 8.52 -21.56 -13.61
N ARG A 11 9.71 -21.78 -14.18
CA ARG A 11 10.99 -21.40 -13.59
C ARG A 11 11.82 -20.57 -14.55
N VAL A 12 12.54 -19.59 -14.01
CA VAL A 12 13.51 -18.77 -14.73
C VAL A 12 14.80 -18.80 -13.92
N GLY A 13 15.79 -19.58 -14.35
CA GLY A 13 16.99 -19.82 -13.55
C GLY A 13 16.65 -20.39 -12.16
N ALA A 14 17.12 -19.72 -11.10
CA ALA A 14 16.80 -20.09 -9.71
C ALA A 14 15.38 -19.69 -9.27
N TRP A 15 14.68 -18.88 -10.07
CA TRP A 15 13.37 -18.33 -9.73
C TRP A 15 12.26 -19.30 -10.07
N ARG A 16 11.31 -19.47 -9.13
CA ARG A 16 10.04 -20.16 -9.35
C ARG A 16 8.93 -19.12 -9.44
N ILE A 17 8.22 -19.11 -10.56
CA ILE A 17 7.04 -18.29 -10.78
C ILE A 17 5.84 -19.05 -10.25
N ILE A 18 5.02 -18.37 -9.45
CA ILE A 18 3.79 -18.89 -8.90
C ILE A 18 2.66 -18.09 -9.51
N LYS A 19 1.82 -18.76 -10.30
CA LYS A 19 0.61 -18.17 -10.87
C LYS A 19 -0.56 -18.45 -9.93
N THR A 20 -1.27 -17.41 -9.53
CA THR A 20 -2.58 -17.51 -8.88
C THR A 20 -3.66 -17.63 -9.96
N SER A 21 -4.70 -18.42 -9.74
CA SER A 21 -5.73 -18.60 -10.79
C SER A 21 -6.65 -17.37 -10.85
N LYS A 22 -7.08 -16.96 -12.05
CA LYS A 22 -7.96 -15.78 -12.24
C LYS A 22 -9.33 -15.96 -11.54
N SER A 23 -9.74 -17.20 -11.29
CA SER A 23 -10.93 -17.57 -10.50
C SER A 23 -10.77 -17.38 -8.99
N GLU A 24 -9.56 -17.09 -8.49
CA GLU A 24 -9.25 -16.86 -7.07
C GLU A 24 -9.26 -15.38 -6.66
N ASN A 25 -9.83 -14.47 -7.46
CA ASN A 25 -9.96 -13.06 -7.04
C ASN A 25 -10.86 -12.98 -5.79
N LEU A 26 -10.23 -12.99 -4.61
CA LEU A 26 -10.90 -13.04 -3.30
C LEU A 26 -11.71 -11.77 -3.03
N TYR A 27 -11.28 -10.64 -3.60
CA TYR A 27 -11.98 -9.37 -3.53
C TYR A 27 -12.41 -8.89 -4.91
N LEU A 28 -13.58 -8.26 -4.96
CA LEU A 28 -14.07 -7.57 -6.16
C LEU A 28 -13.14 -6.42 -6.57
N ASN A 29 -12.54 -5.75 -5.59
CA ASN A 29 -11.57 -4.68 -5.81
C ASN A 29 -10.19 -5.27 -6.19
N PRO A 30 -9.68 -5.02 -7.41
CA PRO A 30 -8.38 -5.53 -7.83
C PRO A 30 -7.21 -5.06 -6.96
N ALA A 31 -7.28 -3.83 -6.41
CA ALA A 31 -6.23 -3.31 -5.54
C ALA A 31 -6.11 -4.13 -4.25
N MET A 32 -7.23 -4.58 -3.68
CA MET A 32 -7.23 -5.45 -2.50
C MET A 32 -6.62 -6.83 -2.77
N ASN A 33 -6.81 -7.38 -3.97
CA ASN A 33 -6.13 -8.63 -4.34
C ASN A 33 -4.60 -8.47 -4.34
N GLY A 34 -4.08 -7.27 -4.67
CA GLY A 34 -2.66 -6.94 -4.55
C GLY A 34 -2.17 -6.77 -3.10
N VAL A 35 -3.05 -6.34 -2.18
CA VAL A 35 -2.75 -6.20 -0.74
C VAL A 35 -2.39 -7.54 -0.10
N ILE A 36 -2.99 -8.65 -0.56
CA ILE A 36 -2.74 -10.01 -0.03
C ILE A 36 -1.26 -10.41 -0.16
N PRO A 37 -0.66 -10.53 -1.36
CA PRO A 37 0.76 -10.84 -1.47
C PRO A 37 1.63 -9.70 -0.95
N LYS A 38 1.13 -8.45 -0.93
CA LYS A 38 1.86 -7.31 -0.37
C LYS A 38 2.05 -7.41 1.13
N TYR A 39 1.12 -7.91 1.93
CA TYR A 39 1.26 -7.94 3.40
C TYR A 39 1.24 -9.35 4.00
N LEU A 40 0.54 -10.29 3.40
CA LEU A 40 0.39 -11.66 3.91
C LEU A 40 1.38 -12.67 3.30
N ILE A 41 2.48 -12.20 2.69
CA ILE A 41 3.48 -13.08 2.06
C ILE A 41 4.04 -14.14 3.03
N HIS A 42 4.15 -13.81 4.32
CA HIS A 42 4.62 -14.71 5.36
C HIS A 42 3.62 -15.85 5.66
N ARG A 43 2.34 -15.67 5.33
CA ARG A 43 1.32 -16.74 5.41
C ARG A 43 1.33 -17.62 4.16
N LEU A 44 1.55 -17.00 2.98
CA LEU A 44 1.67 -17.71 1.71
C LEU A 44 2.94 -18.56 1.63
N PHE A 45 4.03 -18.07 2.23
CA PHE A 45 5.35 -18.72 2.25
C PHE A 45 5.91 -18.77 3.68
N PRO A 46 5.42 -19.68 4.53
CA PRO A 46 5.76 -19.71 5.97
C PRO A 46 7.24 -19.96 6.26
N ASN A 47 7.97 -20.57 5.31
CA ASN A 47 9.40 -20.85 5.43
C ASN A 47 10.29 -19.69 4.93
N SER A 48 9.71 -18.58 4.46
CA SER A 48 10.48 -17.42 3.99
C SER A 48 11.08 -16.67 5.18
N LYS A 49 12.38 -16.33 5.08
CA LYS A 49 13.09 -15.50 6.08
C LYS A 49 13.08 -14.02 5.72
N PHE A 50 13.05 -13.74 4.43
CA PHE A 50 13.01 -12.39 3.89
C PHE A 50 12.05 -12.33 2.70
N SER A 51 11.48 -11.15 2.44
CA SER A 51 10.74 -10.87 1.22
C SER A 51 11.06 -9.46 0.70
N VAL A 52 10.90 -9.29 -0.61
CA VAL A 52 10.99 -8.00 -1.29
C VAL A 52 9.70 -7.83 -2.09
N TRP A 53 8.92 -6.81 -1.75
CA TRP A 53 7.77 -6.36 -2.53
C TRP A 53 8.22 -5.25 -3.47
N ILE A 54 7.79 -5.34 -4.73
CA ILE A 54 8.11 -4.39 -5.79
C ILE A 54 6.80 -4.09 -6.52
N ASP A 55 6.46 -2.81 -6.64
CA ASP A 55 5.29 -2.37 -7.40
C ASP A 55 5.45 -2.70 -8.90
N ALA A 56 4.34 -2.96 -9.58
CA ALA A 56 4.35 -3.33 -11.00
C ALA A 56 4.93 -2.23 -11.91
N LYS A 57 4.92 -0.98 -11.46
CA LYS A 57 5.45 0.16 -12.20
C LYS A 57 6.97 0.34 -12.08
N ILE A 58 7.66 -0.42 -11.24
CA ILE A 58 9.11 -0.25 -11.02
C ILE A 58 9.88 -1.54 -11.30
N GLN A 59 11.13 -1.40 -11.73
CA GLN A 59 12.08 -2.50 -11.89
C GLN A 59 13.26 -2.30 -10.95
N LEU A 60 13.63 -3.37 -10.24
CA LEU A 60 14.80 -3.38 -9.38
C LEU A 60 16.09 -3.45 -10.21
N MET A 61 17.04 -2.56 -9.92
CA MET A 61 18.32 -2.47 -10.63
C MET A 61 19.50 -3.06 -9.84
N ILE A 62 19.29 -3.34 -8.56
CA ILE A 62 20.31 -3.83 -7.63
C ILE A 62 19.98 -5.25 -7.19
N ASP A 63 21.00 -6.05 -6.89
CA ASP A 63 20.83 -7.39 -6.34
C ASP A 63 19.94 -7.37 -5.08
N PRO A 64 18.80 -8.07 -5.06
CA PRO A 64 17.93 -8.18 -3.90
C PRO A 64 18.65 -8.62 -2.62
N LEU A 65 19.66 -9.50 -2.73
CA LEU A 65 20.41 -9.98 -1.56
C LEU A 65 21.27 -8.87 -0.96
N LEU A 66 21.88 -8.02 -1.80
CA LEU A 66 22.63 -6.86 -1.35
C LEU A 66 21.71 -5.87 -0.63
N LEU A 67 20.52 -5.60 -1.17
CA LEU A 67 19.53 -4.72 -0.54
C LEU A 67 19.05 -5.27 0.80
N ILE A 68 18.75 -6.57 0.90
CA ILE A 68 18.40 -7.21 2.17
C ILE A 68 19.53 -7.02 3.18
N HIS A 69 20.78 -7.25 2.76
CA HIS A 69 21.92 -7.11 3.65
C HIS A 69 22.10 -5.67 4.13
N SER A 70 22.11 -4.69 3.21
CA SER A 70 22.37 -3.29 3.53
C SER A 70 21.22 -2.60 4.25
N MET A 71 19.97 -2.91 3.91
CA MET A 71 18.79 -2.20 4.44
C MET A 71 18.15 -2.88 5.65
N LEU A 72 18.30 -4.21 5.81
CA LEU A 72 17.72 -4.96 6.93
C LEU A 72 18.77 -5.54 7.86
N VAL A 73 19.79 -6.23 7.33
CA VAL A 73 20.76 -6.98 8.16
C VAL A 73 21.67 -6.04 8.94
N VAL A 74 22.40 -5.17 8.24
CA VAL A 74 23.33 -4.20 8.84
C VAL A 74 22.63 -3.25 9.82
N PRO A 75 21.46 -2.64 9.50
CA PRO A 75 20.76 -1.75 10.43
C PRO A 75 20.03 -2.50 11.56
N GLY A 76 19.91 -3.83 11.49
CA GLY A 76 19.11 -4.60 12.45
C GLY A 76 17.62 -4.29 12.38
N ALA A 77 17.10 -3.94 11.19
CA ALA A 77 15.71 -3.59 10.96
C ALA A 77 14.85 -4.82 10.60
N ASP A 78 13.57 -4.74 10.95
CA ASP A 78 12.55 -5.73 10.61
C ASP A 78 11.93 -5.42 9.22
N ILE A 79 11.80 -4.14 8.89
CA ILE A 79 11.26 -3.63 7.63
C ILE A 79 12.16 -2.50 7.10
N ALA A 80 12.35 -2.44 5.78
CA ALA A 80 12.89 -1.26 5.12
C ALA A 80 11.91 -0.79 4.04
N ILE A 81 11.63 0.50 4.03
CA ILE A 81 10.62 1.13 3.19
C ILE A 81 11.04 2.56 2.86
N SER A 82 10.73 3.06 1.67
CA SER A 82 11.03 4.45 1.32
C SER A 82 10.11 5.40 2.08
N LYS A 83 10.57 6.62 2.33
CA LYS A 83 9.70 7.73 2.75
C LYS A 83 8.90 8.25 1.56
N HIS A 84 7.73 8.84 1.83
CA HIS A 84 7.05 9.63 0.81
C HIS A 84 7.87 10.90 0.52
N PRO A 85 8.06 11.31 -0.74
CA PRO A 85 8.91 12.46 -1.10
C PRO A 85 8.41 13.84 -0.62
N PHE A 86 7.19 13.93 -0.07
CA PHE A 86 6.54 15.23 0.16
C PHE A 86 5.73 15.25 1.44
N PHE A 87 4.92 14.22 1.67
CA PHE A 87 4.02 14.18 2.82
C PHE A 87 4.71 13.57 4.04
N VAL A 88 4.53 14.25 5.16
CA VAL A 88 5.05 13.83 6.46
C VAL A 88 3.91 13.34 7.34
N ASN A 89 2.73 13.92 7.22
CA ASN A 89 1.55 13.60 8.02
C ASN A 89 0.53 12.77 7.22
N THR A 90 -0.09 11.78 7.86
CA THR A 90 -1.16 10.97 7.25
C THR A 90 -2.29 11.81 6.66
N MET A 91 -2.66 12.91 7.34
CA MET A 91 -3.74 13.79 6.89
C MET A 91 -3.43 14.52 5.58
N GLU A 92 -2.15 14.78 5.28
CA GLU A 92 -1.74 15.37 3.99
C GLU A 92 -2.02 14.40 2.84
N GLU A 93 -1.66 13.12 2.99
CA GLU A 93 -1.97 12.09 1.99
C GLU A 93 -3.48 11.84 1.88
N ALA A 94 -4.23 11.91 2.98
CA ALA A 94 -5.68 11.78 2.96
C ALA A 94 -6.33 12.91 2.14
N MET A 95 -5.95 14.17 2.41
CA MET A 95 -6.43 15.32 1.64
C MET A 95 -6.03 15.23 0.17
N ALA A 96 -4.80 14.80 -0.14
CA ALA A 96 -4.35 14.62 -1.52
C ALA A 96 -5.13 13.50 -2.23
N THR A 97 -5.36 12.38 -1.56
CA THR A 97 -6.14 11.23 -2.07
C THR A 97 -7.57 11.64 -2.44
N ALA A 98 -8.22 12.43 -1.57
CA ALA A 98 -9.56 12.96 -1.81
C ALA A 98 -9.56 13.93 -3.01
N ARG A 99 -8.66 14.93 -2.99
CA ARG A 99 -8.58 15.97 -4.03
C ARG A 99 -8.34 15.39 -5.43
N TRP A 100 -7.48 14.37 -5.52
CA TRP A 100 -7.07 13.78 -6.79
C TRP A 100 -7.98 12.63 -7.21
N LYS A 101 -9.06 12.35 -6.45
CA LYS A 101 -9.99 11.24 -6.67
C LYS A 101 -9.28 9.90 -6.89
N LYS A 102 -8.15 9.70 -6.20
CA LYS A 102 -7.39 8.44 -6.25
C LYS A 102 -8.20 7.27 -5.69
N TRP A 103 -9.19 7.60 -4.86
CA TRP A 103 -10.19 6.67 -4.35
C TRP A 103 -11.58 7.27 -4.57
N GLY A 104 -12.51 6.45 -5.08
CA GLY A 104 -13.85 6.92 -5.47
C GLY A 104 -14.78 7.17 -4.28
N ASP A 105 -14.53 6.51 -3.15
CA ASP A 105 -15.33 6.63 -1.93
C ASP A 105 -14.69 7.63 -0.96
N VAL A 106 -14.99 8.90 -1.18
CA VAL A 106 -14.49 10.02 -0.35
C VAL A 106 -15.10 9.98 1.06
N ASP A 107 -16.33 9.49 1.21
CA ASP A 107 -16.97 9.39 2.52
C ASP A 107 -16.31 8.29 3.37
N GLY A 108 -15.99 7.15 2.77
CA GLY A 108 -15.22 6.09 3.42
C GLY A 108 -13.83 6.56 3.84
N LEU A 109 -13.15 7.37 3.01
CA LEU A 109 -11.87 7.99 3.36
C LEU A 109 -11.99 8.93 4.57
N ARG A 110 -13.04 9.77 4.60
CA ARG A 110 -13.31 10.63 5.74
C ARG A 110 -13.57 9.82 7.00
N MET A 111 -14.45 8.81 6.93
CA MET A 111 -14.77 7.93 8.05
C MET A 111 -13.52 7.25 8.60
N GLN A 112 -12.61 6.78 7.74
CA GLN A 112 -11.34 6.22 8.15
C GLN A 112 -10.51 7.22 8.96
N MET A 113 -10.33 8.44 8.47
CA MET A 113 -9.53 9.46 9.16
C MET A 113 -10.16 9.87 10.50
N GLU A 114 -11.47 10.09 10.54
CA GLU A 114 -12.20 10.37 11.78
C GLU A 114 -12.04 9.23 12.78
N THR A 115 -12.15 7.98 12.33
CA THR A 115 -11.95 6.80 13.20
C THR A 115 -10.53 6.79 13.76
N TYR A 116 -9.51 7.05 12.93
CA TYR A 116 -8.12 7.06 13.38
C TYR A 116 -7.85 8.16 14.41
N CYS A 117 -8.36 9.37 14.19
CA CYS A 117 -8.20 10.47 15.15
C CYS A 117 -8.91 10.17 16.48
N GLU A 118 -10.12 9.62 16.43
CA GLU A 118 -10.86 9.17 17.62
C GLU A 118 -10.07 8.12 18.41
N HIS A 119 -9.36 7.25 17.70
CA HIS A 119 -8.53 6.19 18.28
C HIS A 119 -7.05 6.58 18.44
N GLY A 120 -6.75 7.88 18.51
CA GLY A 120 -5.44 8.35 18.98
C GLY A 120 -4.36 8.52 17.92
N LEU A 121 -4.71 8.57 16.62
CA LEU A 121 -3.80 9.05 15.59
C LEU A 121 -3.42 10.51 15.87
N LYS A 122 -2.12 10.80 15.89
CA LYS A 122 -1.56 12.14 16.10
C LYS A 122 -0.67 12.56 14.93
N PRO A 123 -0.47 13.86 14.67
CA PRO A 123 0.48 14.32 13.67
C PRO A 123 1.88 13.76 13.94
N TRP A 124 2.67 13.69 12.88
CA TRP A 124 4.07 13.36 13.02
C TRP A 124 4.79 14.44 13.83
N SER A 125 5.66 14.01 14.74
CA SER A 125 6.52 14.90 15.53
C SER A 125 7.83 14.19 15.88
N SER A 126 8.80 14.94 16.40
CA SER A 126 10.10 14.38 16.83
C SER A 126 9.98 13.30 17.92
N HIS A 127 8.87 13.23 18.64
CA HIS A 127 8.57 12.16 19.59
C HIS A 127 8.37 10.80 18.93
N LYS A 128 8.07 10.75 17.63
CA LYS A 128 7.92 9.52 16.86
C LYS A 128 9.23 8.98 16.28
N LEU A 129 10.38 9.59 16.63
CA LEU A 129 11.67 9.03 16.26
C LEU A 129 11.83 7.59 16.78
N PRO A 130 12.45 6.69 15.99
CA PRO A 130 13.26 6.96 14.82
C PRO A 130 12.49 7.06 13.49
N TYR A 131 11.15 7.09 13.48
CA TYR A 131 10.38 7.21 12.24
C TYR A 131 10.35 8.67 11.77
N PRO A 132 10.90 8.98 10.58
CA PRO A 132 11.04 10.35 10.09
C PRO A 132 9.77 10.89 9.39
N THR A 133 8.77 10.05 9.17
CA THR A 133 7.49 10.41 8.54
C THR A 133 6.40 9.40 8.93
N ASP A 134 5.14 9.83 8.87
CA ASP A 134 3.96 8.99 8.98
C ASP A 134 3.49 8.42 7.64
N VAL A 135 4.10 8.87 6.53
CA VAL A 135 3.70 8.48 5.17
C VAL A 135 4.87 7.79 4.45
N PRO A 136 4.79 6.48 4.20
CA PRO A 136 5.80 5.76 3.43
C PRO A 136 5.57 5.91 1.92
N ASP A 137 6.58 5.64 1.11
CA ASP A 137 6.40 5.16 -0.26
C ASP A 137 6.55 3.63 -0.26
N SER A 138 5.42 2.97 -0.47
CA SER A 138 5.25 1.52 -0.36
C SER A 138 5.47 0.79 -1.68
N ALA A 139 6.09 1.45 -2.67
CA ALA A 139 6.43 0.85 -3.96
C ALA A 139 7.56 -0.19 -3.87
N LEU A 140 8.46 -0.04 -2.89
CA LEU A 140 9.48 -1.04 -2.54
C LEU A 140 9.44 -1.30 -1.03
N ILE A 141 9.24 -2.57 -0.64
CA ILE A 141 9.25 -2.97 0.78
C ILE A 141 10.13 -4.19 0.95
N LEU A 142 11.16 -4.09 1.78
CA LEU A 142 11.95 -5.23 2.20
C LEU A 142 11.54 -5.63 3.61
N ARG A 143 11.40 -6.93 3.85
CA ARG A 143 11.02 -7.45 5.16
C ARG A 143 11.89 -8.60 5.57
N ARG A 144 12.29 -8.59 6.84
CA ARG A 144 12.72 -9.78 7.58
C ARG A 144 11.51 -10.37 8.26
N HIS A 145 11.21 -11.63 8.03
CA HIS A 145 10.07 -12.30 8.64
C HIS A 145 10.38 -12.70 10.09
N GLY A 146 9.54 -12.22 10.99
CA GLY A 146 9.62 -12.44 12.43
C GLY A 146 8.35 -11.94 13.12
N VAL A 147 8.28 -12.05 14.45
CA VAL A 147 7.05 -11.70 15.20
C VAL A 147 6.60 -10.26 14.94
N ARG A 148 7.52 -9.29 15.02
CA ARG A 148 7.23 -7.84 14.84
C ARG A 148 6.70 -7.52 13.44
N SER A 149 7.44 -7.89 12.39
CA SER A 149 7.08 -7.57 11.00
C SER A 149 5.83 -8.33 10.51
N ASN A 150 5.65 -9.58 10.94
CA ASN A 150 4.48 -10.36 10.57
C ASN A 150 3.22 -9.81 11.25
N LEU A 151 3.32 -9.41 12.53
CA LEU A 151 2.23 -8.76 13.25
C LEU A 151 1.85 -7.43 12.61
N PHE A 152 2.85 -6.56 12.35
CA PHE A 152 2.64 -5.30 11.62
C PHE A 152 1.92 -5.55 10.29
N SER A 153 2.37 -6.54 9.52
CA SER A 153 1.77 -6.83 8.22
C SER A 153 0.33 -7.36 8.33
N CYS A 154 0.00 -8.13 9.38
CA CYS A 154 -1.39 -8.55 9.62
C CYS A 154 -2.29 -7.36 9.97
N PHE A 155 -1.85 -6.45 10.84
CA PHE A 155 -2.64 -5.27 11.18
C PHE A 155 -2.81 -4.33 9.98
N MET A 156 -1.74 -4.12 9.19
CA MET A 156 -1.85 -3.40 7.92
C MET A 156 -2.91 -4.04 7.02
N PHE A 157 -2.90 -5.37 6.86
CA PHE A 157 -3.92 -6.05 6.06
C PHE A 157 -5.35 -5.79 6.60
N ASN A 158 -5.56 -5.90 7.91
CA ASN A 158 -6.87 -5.68 8.53
C ASN A 158 -7.39 -4.25 8.29
N GLU A 159 -6.54 -3.24 8.46
CA GLU A 159 -6.93 -1.84 8.22
C GLU A 159 -7.26 -1.57 6.74
N LEU A 160 -6.47 -2.16 5.83
CA LEU A 160 -6.66 -2.04 4.40
C LEU A 160 -7.95 -2.71 3.93
N GLU A 161 -8.30 -3.85 4.53
CA GLU A 161 -9.56 -4.56 4.28
C GLU A 161 -10.75 -3.81 4.84
N ALA A 162 -10.63 -3.25 6.05
CA ALA A 162 -11.72 -2.56 6.73
C ALA A 162 -12.10 -1.23 6.05
N PHE A 163 -11.12 -0.51 5.48
CA PHE A 163 -11.34 0.84 4.96
C PHE A 163 -10.98 0.96 3.47
N ASN A 164 -9.70 1.09 3.17
CA ASN A 164 -9.21 1.49 1.86
C ASN A 164 -7.87 0.79 1.58
N PRO A 165 -7.66 0.17 0.39
CA PRO A 165 -6.40 -0.47 -0.01
C PRO A 165 -5.16 0.45 -0.04
N ARG A 166 -5.32 1.77 0.16
CA ARG A 166 -4.24 2.77 0.15
C ARG A 166 -3.45 2.74 1.47
N ASP A 167 -2.41 1.92 1.49
CA ASP A 167 -1.62 1.64 2.70
C ASP A 167 -0.94 2.84 3.38
N GLN A 168 -0.66 3.90 2.64
CA GLN A 168 -0.13 5.14 3.21
C GLN A 168 -1.05 5.76 4.28
N LEU A 169 -2.36 5.53 4.19
CA LEU A 169 -3.35 6.05 5.14
C LEU A 169 -3.35 5.29 6.47
N ALA A 170 -3.19 3.96 6.41
CA ALA A 170 -3.20 3.10 7.59
C ALA A 170 -1.83 3.03 8.29
N PHE A 171 -0.75 3.37 7.60
CA PHE A 171 0.62 3.08 8.04
C PHE A 171 0.95 3.60 9.44
N ALA A 172 0.79 4.90 9.69
CA ALA A 172 1.12 5.48 10.98
C ALA A 172 0.19 5.01 12.09
N PHE A 173 -1.11 4.87 11.79
CA PHE A 173 -2.07 4.34 12.75
C PHE A 173 -1.67 2.94 13.23
N VAL A 174 -1.37 2.02 12.31
CA VAL A 174 -0.91 0.67 12.66
C VAL A 174 0.43 0.72 13.39
N ARG A 175 1.41 1.43 12.85
CA ARG A 175 2.77 1.52 13.42
C ARG A 175 2.73 1.98 14.88
N ASP A 176 1.91 2.98 15.20
CA ASP A 176 1.86 3.61 16.51
C ASP A 176 1.11 2.75 17.55
N HIS A 177 0.26 1.81 17.11
CA HIS A 177 -0.57 0.97 17.99
C HIS A 177 -0.08 -0.48 18.17
N ILE A 178 0.90 -0.93 17.38
CA ILE A 178 1.39 -2.32 17.49
C ILE A 178 2.35 -2.52 18.66
N ASN A 179 2.18 -3.67 19.34
CA ASN A 179 3.12 -4.17 20.33
C ASN A 179 3.40 -5.67 20.07
N PRO A 180 4.66 -6.10 19.88
CA PRO A 180 5.90 -5.31 19.93
C PRO A 180 6.08 -4.37 18.74
N MET A 181 6.65 -3.19 19.00
CA MET A 181 7.00 -2.21 17.95
C MET A 181 7.95 -2.81 16.92
N VAL A 182 7.70 -2.51 15.65
CA VAL A 182 8.50 -2.96 14.51
C VAL A 182 9.68 -2.04 14.27
N LYS A 183 10.89 -2.58 14.05
CA LYS A 183 12.05 -1.74 13.71
C LYS A 183 12.05 -1.44 12.22
N MET A 184 11.91 -0.16 11.86
CA MET A 184 11.88 0.25 10.45
C MET A 184 13.12 1.06 10.07
N ASN A 185 13.69 0.72 8.92
CA ASN A 185 14.65 1.56 8.21
C ASN A 185 13.88 2.34 7.13
N MET A 186 13.53 3.60 7.42
CA MET A 186 12.86 4.47 6.45
C MET A 186 13.89 5.29 5.69
N PHE A 187 14.19 4.89 4.45
CA PHE A 187 15.24 5.51 3.63
C PHE A 187 14.70 6.64 2.74
N GLU A 188 15.58 7.56 2.37
CA GLU A 188 15.23 8.71 1.54
C GLU A 188 14.85 8.29 0.11
N VAL A 189 14.05 9.12 -0.55
CA VAL A 189 13.59 8.87 -1.92
C VAL A 189 14.75 8.81 -2.92
N GLU A 190 15.84 9.52 -2.68
CA GLU A 190 17.03 9.48 -3.54
C GLU A 190 17.69 8.10 -3.52
N VAL A 191 17.63 7.40 -2.38
CA VAL A 191 18.08 6.01 -2.28
C VAL A 191 17.14 5.10 -3.06
N PHE A 192 15.83 5.34 -2.99
CA PHE A 192 14.84 4.61 -3.79
C PHE A 192 15.13 4.76 -5.30
N GLU A 193 15.32 5.99 -5.78
CA GLU A 193 15.60 6.30 -7.18
C GLU A 193 16.92 5.70 -7.70
N GLN A 194 17.88 5.42 -6.81
CA GLN A 194 19.12 4.73 -7.18
C GLN A 194 18.96 3.22 -7.30
N VAL A 195 18.01 2.61 -6.58
CA VAL A 195 17.84 1.15 -6.53
C VAL A 195 16.77 0.63 -7.49
N VAL A 196 15.87 1.50 -7.97
CA VAL A 196 14.82 1.15 -8.94
C VAL A 196 14.76 2.10 -10.13
N VAL A 197 14.17 1.63 -11.23
CA VAL A 197 13.77 2.45 -12.38
C VAL A 197 12.25 2.36 -12.54
N GLU A 198 11.58 3.50 -12.64
CA GLU A 198 10.14 3.55 -12.92
C GLU A 198 9.87 3.35 -14.41
N TYR A 199 9.07 2.34 -14.73
CA TYR A 199 8.53 2.12 -16.05
C TYR A 199 7.18 2.80 -16.18
N ARG A 200 7.10 3.80 -17.06
CA ARG A 200 5.80 4.26 -17.54
C ARG A 200 5.25 3.19 -18.47
N HIS A 201 4.12 2.58 -18.11
CA HIS A 201 3.43 1.65 -18.99
C HIS A 201 2.98 2.38 -20.27
N ASN A 202 3.80 2.31 -21.32
CA ASN A 202 3.35 2.63 -22.67
C ASN A 202 2.50 1.45 -23.14
N LEU A 203 1.21 1.46 -22.80
CA LEU A 203 0.25 0.49 -23.34
C LEU A 203 0.19 0.68 -24.86
N LYS A 204 1.01 -0.08 -25.60
CA LYS A 204 0.63 -0.42 -26.98
C LYS A 204 -0.60 -1.30 -26.85
N LYS A 205 -1.77 -0.80 -27.27
CA LYS A 205 -3.00 -1.60 -27.38
C LYS A 205 -2.66 -2.84 -28.22
N ILE A 206 -2.62 -4.00 -27.58
CA ILE A 206 -2.63 -5.27 -28.29
C ILE A 206 -4.11 -5.53 -28.59
N GLU A 207 -4.45 -5.50 -29.88
CA GLU A 207 -5.80 -5.68 -30.43
C GLU A 207 -6.32 -7.11 -30.19
N THR A 208 -6.66 -7.45 -28.96
CA THR A 208 -7.43 -8.66 -28.65
C THR A 208 -8.22 -8.45 -27.35
N SER A 209 -9.43 -7.89 -27.46
CA SER A 209 -10.64 -8.34 -26.73
C SER A 209 -11.77 -7.31 -26.82
N SER A 210 -12.40 -7.20 -27.99
CA SER A 210 -13.62 -6.41 -28.20
C SER A 210 -14.85 -6.90 -27.41
N TYR A 211 -14.70 -7.95 -26.59
CA TYR A 211 -15.77 -8.53 -25.79
C TYR A 211 -15.66 -8.20 -24.29
N GLU A 212 -14.47 -7.87 -23.78
CA GLU A 212 -14.28 -7.47 -22.37
C GLU A 212 -14.60 -5.97 -22.16
N GLU A 213 -14.43 -5.14 -23.20
CA GLU A 213 -14.72 -3.70 -23.15
C GLU A 213 -16.22 -3.38 -22.96
N GLN A 214 -17.13 -4.21 -23.47
CA GLN A 214 -18.59 -3.95 -23.37
C GLN A 214 -19.18 -4.28 -21.99
N GLU A 215 -18.63 -5.26 -21.27
CA GLU A 215 -19.05 -5.57 -19.89
C GLU A 215 -18.48 -4.57 -18.87
N GLU A 216 -17.26 -4.05 -19.10
CA GLU A 216 -16.66 -3.02 -18.26
C GLU A 216 -17.31 -1.65 -18.47
N GLU A 217 -17.70 -1.29 -19.70
CA GLU A 217 -18.42 -0.05 -20.00
C GLU A 217 -19.81 -0.03 -19.34
N GLN A 218 -20.58 -1.13 -19.39
CA GLN A 218 -21.90 -1.20 -18.74
C GLN A 218 -21.82 -1.17 -17.20
N LYS A 219 -20.78 -1.77 -16.60
CA LYS A 219 -20.52 -1.66 -15.15
C LYS A 219 -20.04 -0.26 -14.75
N GLN A 220 -19.22 0.40 -15.57
CA GLN A 220 -18.80 1.78 -15.31
C GLN A 220 -19.93 2.79 -15.51
N GLU A 221 -20.85 2.56 -16.45
CA GLU A 221 -21.99 3.45 -16.69
C GLU A 221 -23.06 3.35 -15.60
N SER A 222 -23.30 2.16 -15.05
CA SER A 222 -24.15 1.98 -13.86
C SER A 222 -23.56 2.62 -12.59
N LEU A 223 -22.23 2.59 -12.42
CA LEU A 223 -21.54 3.29 -11.32
C LEU A 223 -21.50 4.82 -11.51
N ARG A 224 -21.37 5.31 -12.75
CA ARG A 224 -21.42 6.74 -13.09
C ARG A 224 -22.79 7.37 -12.83
N THR A 225 -23.86 6.59 -12.92
CA THR A 225 -25.23 7.07 -12.67
C THR A 225 -25.50 7.30 -11.18
N ILE A 226 -24.76 6.62 -10.29
CA ILE A 226 -24.83 6.82 -8.82
C ILE A 226 -23.90 7.96 -8.35
N GLN A 227 -22.89 8.34 -9.14
CA GLN A 227 -21.84 9.32 -8.76
C GLN A 227 -22.17 10.80 -9.03
N LYS A 228 -23.42 11.17 -9.36
CA LYS A 228 -23.78 12.57 -9.66
C LYS A 228 -24.04 13.48 -8.45
N GLU A 229 -23.99 12.98 -7.22
CA GLU A 229 -24.01 13.81 -6.02
C GLU A 229 -22.84 13.45 -5.11
N LYS A 230 -21.77 14.25 -5.17
CA LYS A 230 -20.92 14.67 -4.03
C LYS A 230 -19.71 15.42 -4.55
N ARG A 231 -19.95 16.71 -4.76
CA ARG A 231 -18.96 17.69 -5.17
C ARG A 231 -18.35 18.28 -3.89
N TRP A 232 -17.22 17.75 -3.45
CA TRP A 232 -16.41 18.39 -2.41
C TRP A 232 -15.70 19.60 -3.01
N LEU A 233 -16.38 20.75 -3.00
CA LEU A 233 -15.79 22.06 -3.21
C LEU A 233 -16.34 23.14 -2.28
N ASP A 234 -17.07 22.76 -1.22
CA ASP A 234 -17.51 23.70 -0.21
C ASP A 234 -16.86 23.37 1.14
N HIS A 235 -16.22 24.38 1.74
CA HIS A 235 -15.64 24.39 3.09
C HIS A 235 -16.60 23.89 4.19
N GLU A 236 -17.89 23.70 3.90
CA GLU A 236 -18.91 23.18 4.81
C GLU A 236 -18.87 21.66 5.02
N SER A 237 -18.19 20.93 4.14
CA SER A 237 -18.30 19.48 4.11
C SER A 237 -17.45 18.78 5.18
N TRP A 238 -16.44 19.43 5.78
CA TRP A 238 -15.71 18.93 6.98
C TRP A 238 -15.81 19.95 8.12
N PRO A 239 -16.87 19.94 8.94
CA PRO A 239 -16.99 20.89 10.03
C PRO A 239 -15.90 20.60 11.06
N LEU A 240 -14.86 21.44 11.09
CA LEU A 240 -13.76 21.37 12.06
C LEU A 240 -14.27 21.33 13.52
N ASN A 241 -15.43 21.92 13.79
CA ASN A 241 -16.02 21.94 15.12
C ASN A 241 -16.57 20.59 15.59
N SER A 242 -16.90 19.66 14.69
CA SER A 242 -17.45 18.34 15.02
C SER A 242 -16.54 17.17 14.61
N SER A 243 -15.35 17.46 14.08
CA SER A 243 -14.39 16.43 13.65
C SER A 243 -13.58 15.94 14.84
N SER A 244 -13.43 14.61 14.97
CA SER A 244 -12.50 13.99 15.92
C SER A 244 -11.04 14.35 15.59
N CYS A 245 -10.76 14.70 14.33
CA CYS A 245 -9.45 15.15 13.87
C CYS A 245 -9.16 16.63 14.17
N ARG A 246 -10.02 17.35 14.88
CA ARG A 246 -9.79 18.78 15.20
C ARG A 246 -8.45 19.01 15.89
N SER A 247 -8.13 18.21 16.91
CA SER A 247 -6.85 18.33 17.65
C SER A 247 -5.65 18.07 16.73
N TYR A 248 -5.73 17.01 15.91
CA TYR A 248 -4.72 16.67 14.92
C TYR A 248 -4.45 17.85 13.99
N LEU A 249 -5.50 18.43 13.40
CA LEU A 249 -5.38 19.52 12.44
C LEU A 249 -4.84 20.80 13.07
N MET A 250 -5.21 21.10 14.32
CA MET A 250 -4.70 22.26 15.05
C MET A 250 -3.22 22.10 15.43
N GLU A 251 -2.77 20.90 15.78
CA GLU A 251 -1.34 20.66 16.05
C GLU A 251 -0.51 20.71 14.76
N MET A 252 -1.10 20.31 13.62
CA MET A 252 -0.41 20.35 12.33
C MET A 252 -0.25 21.78 11.79
N TRP A 253 -1.31 22.61 11.82
CA TRP A 253 -1.41 23.89 11.10
C TRP A 253 -1.69 25.12 11.99
N GLY A 254 -1.88 24.92 13.30
CA GLY A 254 -2.17 25.98 14.27
C GLY A 254 -0.95 26.66 14.86
#